data_AF-A0A969TZT5-F1
#
_entry.id   AF-A0A969TZT5-F1
#
_cell.length_a   1.000
_cell.length_b   1.000
_cell.length_c   1.000
_cell.angle_alpha   90.00
_cell.angle_beta   90.00
_cell.angle_gamma   90.00
#
_symmetry.space_group_name_H-M   'P 1'
#
loop_
_entity.id
_entity.type
_entity.pdbx_description
1 polymer ?
#
loop_
_entity_poly.entity_id
_entity_poly.type
_entity_poly.pdbx_seq_one_letter_code
_entity_poly.pdbx_strand_id
1 'polypeptide(L)'
;MKENLNLTAAEENSFQQAVEALFATLIPISAKSGGELPVALGLSEDSFRQVLSQLDGVILSCPTGWGELYRDRLRQIVLKTQLVAKAEQVFFVEEAIAVLIANLALHPIAPTTTLVIHAGAMTTELALVDIPDNDRTLAKSDITLESIAYGGREIDQDILVQLIYPQW
;
A
#
# COMPACT_ATOMS: atom_id res chain seq x y z
N MET A 1 9.01 -39.45 -6.61
CA MET A 1 9.39 -38.07 -6.95
C MET A 1 8.32 -37.14 -6.38
N LYS A 2 8.47 -36.78 -5.11
CA LYS A 2 7.57 -35.91 -4.33
C LYS A 2 8.45 -34.79 -3.77
N GLU A 3 8.66 -33.75 -4.55
CA GLU A 3 9.28 -32.49 -4.15
C GLU A 3 8.48 -31.37 -4.81
N ASN A 4 7.36 -30.99 -4.19
CA ASN A 4 6.59 -29.82 -4.60
C ASN A 4 5.71 -29.24 -3.49
N LEU A 5 6.07 -29.48 -2.22
CA LEU A 5 5.28 -29.05 -1.05
C LEU A 5 5.98 -28.02 -0.16
N ASN A 6 7.14 -27.48 -0.56
CA ASN A 6 7.92 -26.58 0.29
C ASN A 6 8.36 -25.25 -0.37
N LEU A 7 8.00 -25.03 -1.65
CA LEU A 7 8.38 -23.81 -2.37
C LEU A 7 7.51 -22.61 -1.95
N THR A 8 6.20 -22.81 -1.84
CA THR A 8 5.24 -21.75 -1.44
C THR A 8 5.47 -21.25 -0.01
N ALA A 9 5.73 -22.17 0.94
CA ALA A 9 6.00 -21.78 2.33
C ALA A 9 7.36 -21.05 2.50
N ALA A 10 8.36 -21.38 1.67
CA ALA A 10 9.66 -20.72 1.69
C ALA A 10 9.59 -19.31 1.08
N GLU A 11 8.83 -19.13 -0.01
CA GLU A 11 8.58 -17.83 -0.64
C GLU A 11 7.72 -16.91 0.24
N GLU A 12 6.71 -17.45 0.92
CA GLU A 12 5.92 -16.66 1.88
C GLU A 12 6.76 -16.20 3.08
N ASN A 13 7.67 -17.04 3.57
CA ASN A 13 8.56 -16.71 4.68
C ASN A 13 9.61 -15.66 4.26
N SER A 14 10.12 -15.72 3.02
CA SER A 14 11.08 -14.72 2.52
C SER A 14 10.42 -13.34 2.30
N PHE A 15 9.19 -13.30 1.79
CA PHE A 15 8.42 -12.06 1.68
C PHE A 15 8.15 -11.45 3.05
N GLN A 16 7.68 -12.25 4.01
CA GLN A 16 7.43 -11.77 5.37
C GLN A 16 8.71 -11.21 6.01
N GLN A 17 9.85 -11.90 5.87
CA GLN A 17 11.13 -11.42 6.37
C GLN A 17 11.56 -10.10 5.70
N ALA A 18 11.35 -9.95 4.40
CA ALA A 18 11.67 -8.72 3.69
C ALA A 18 10.83 -7.53 4.17
N VAL A 19 9.52 -7.73 4.35
CA VAL A 19 8.62 -6.67 4.86
C VAL A 19 8.92 -6.36 6.32
N GLU A 20 9.17 -7.37 7.15
CA GLU A 20 9.60 -7.18 8.54
C GLU A 20 10.91 -6.39 8.61
N ALA A 21 11.89 -6.71 7.76
CA ALA A 21 13.16 -5.98 7.69
C ALA A 21 12.95 -4.53 7.25
N LEU A 22 12.09 -4.31 6.24
CA LEU A 22 11.72 -2.97 5.79
C LEU A 22 11.08 -2.17 6.94
N PHE A 23 10.09 -2.72 7.62
CA PHE A 23 9.42 -2.02 8.73
C PHE A 23 10.35 -1.84 9.93
N ALA A 24 11.30 -2.74 10.14
CA ALA A 24 12.31 -2.60 11.19
C ALA A 24 13.22 -1.38 10.96
N THR A 25 13.40 -0.92 9.71
CA THR A 25 14.15 0.32 9.43
C THR A 25 13.46 1.58 9.97
N LEU A 26 12.15 1.50 10.22
CA LEU A 26 11.35 2.57 10.84
C LEU A 26 11.45 2.57 12.37
N ILE A 27 12.02 1.52 12.99
CA ILE A 27 12.05 1.41 14.45
C ILE A 27 13.19 2.28 15.02
N PRO A 28 12.92 3.11 16.05
CA PRO A 28 13.91 4.00 16.66
C PRO A 28 15.15 3.29 17.24
N ILE A 29 15.03 2.02 17.66
CA ILE A 29 16.00 1.32 18.53
C ILE A 29 16.89 0.32 17.77
N SER A 30 16.52 -0.10 16.55
CA SER A 30 17.18 -1.21 15.85
C SER A 30 18.07 -0.81 14.67
N ALA A 31 18.68 0.37 14.70
CA ALA A 31 19.73 0.71 13.74
C ALA A 31 21.01 -0.11 14.04
N LYS A 32 21.01 -1.38 13.65
CA LYS A 32 22.27 -2.07 13.37
C LYS A 32 22.88 -1.38 12.15
N SER A 33 23.99 -0.70 12.41
CA SER A 33 24.90 -0.01 11.49
C SER A 33 24.90 -0.56 10.06
N GLY A 34 24.48 0.27 9.08
CA GLY A 34 24.87 0.10 7.68
C GLY A 34 23.87 0.54 6.60
N GLY A 35 22.58 0.66 6.90
CA GLY A 35 21.55 1.08 5.93
C GLY A 35 21.19 2.55 6.05
N GLU A 36 20.90 3.22 4.93
CA GLU A 36 20.27 4.55 4.93
C GLU A 36 18.93 4.47 5.67
N LEU A 37 18.80 5.28 6.71
CA LEU A 37 17.56 5.36 7.47
C LEU A 37 16.56 6.22 6.71
N PRO A 38 15.27 5.88 6.75
CA PRO A 38 14.25 6.75 6.19
C PRO A 38 14.31 8.11 6.90
N VAL A 39 14.40 9.17 6.08
CA VAL A 39 14.36 10.56 6.55
C VAL A 39 13.06 11.19 6.06
N ALA A 40 12.37 11.89 6.96
CA ALA A 40 11.28 12.76 6.56
C ALA A 40 11.84 14.13 6.19
N LEU A 41 11.53 14.60 4.98
CA LEU A 41 11.89 15.95 4.53
C LEU A 41 11.42 16.99 5.56
N GLY A 42 12.36 17.77 6.09
CA GLY A 42 12.07 18.80 7.09
C GLY A 42 12.15 18.35 8.55
N LEU A 43 12.47 17.09 8.85
CA LEU A 43 12.73 16.59 10.20
C LEU A 43 14.17 16.10 10.36
N SER A 44 14.77 16.34 11.54
CA SER A 44 16.01 15.65 11.92
C SER A 44 15.73 14.17 12.19
N GLU A 45 16.76 13.34 12.12
CA GLU A 45 16.65 11.91 12.42
C GLU A 45 16.09 11.67 13.83
N ASP A 46 16.58 12.39 14.85
CA ASP A 46 16.09 12.27 16.23
C ASP A 46 14.61 12.66 16.35
N SER A 47 14.20 13.74 15.68
CA SER A 47 12.80 14.19 15.69
C SER A 47 11.89 13.17 15.01
N PHE A 48 12.35 12.62 13.88
CA PHE A 48 11.63 11.60 13.15
C PHE A 48 11.46 10.33 14.00
N ARG A 49 12.53 9.86 14.65
CA ARG A 49 12.49 8.73 15.60
C ARG A 49 11.54 8.98 16.77
N GLN A 50 11.54 10.18 17.33
CA GLN A 50 10.64 10.54 18.41
C GLN A 50 9.18 10.47 17.97
N VAL A 51 8.84 11.02 16.79
CA VAL A 51 7.48 10.93 16.23
C VAL A 51 7.07 9.47 16.01
N LEU A 52 7.95 8.64 15.43
CA LEU A 52 7.64 7.22 15.20
C LEU A 52 7.39 6.42 16.49
N SER A 53 7.98 6.83 17.62
CA SER A 53 7.72 6.20 18.93
C SER A 53 6.38 6.59 19.57
N GLN A 54 5.67 7.55 18.99
CA GLN A 54 4.43 8.13 19.54
C GLN A 54 3.26 8.05 18.56
N LEU A 55 3.30 7.12 17.61
CA LEU A 55 2.23 6.96 16.63
C LEU A 55 0.94 6.44 17.27
N ASP A 56 -0.16 7.17 17.04
CA ASP A 56 -1.50 6.72 17.42
C ASP A 56 -2.08 5.70 16.44
N GLY A 57 -1.56 5.64 15.22
CA GLY A 57 -2.05 4.73 14.19
C GLY A 57 -1.18 4.66 12.94
N VAL A 58 -1.39 3.60 12.16
CA VAL A 58 -0.77 3.36 10.85
C VAL A 58 -1.87 3.01 9.87
N ILE A 59 -1.83 3.64 8.69
CA ILE A 59 -2.72 3.33 7.57
C ILE A 59 -1.88 2.68 6.48
N LEU A 60 -2.29 1.50 6.03
CA LEU A 60 -1.67 0.79 4.91
C LEU A 60 -2.61 0.86 3.71
N SER A 61 -2.09 1.26 2.55
CA SER A 61 -2.81 1.12 1.29
C SER A 61 -2.71 -0.33 0.79
N CYS A 62 -3.76 -0.80 0.12
CA CYS A 62 -3.74 -2.09 -0.54
C CYS A 62 -4.52 -2.07 -1.88
N PRO A 63 -4.14 -2.93 -2.84
CA PRO A 63 -4.94 -3.15 -4.03
C PRO A 63 -6.35 -3.66 -3.70
N THR A 64 -7.28 -3.46 -4.62
CA THR A 64 -8.66 -3.98 -4.50
C THR A 64 -8.64 -5.50 -4.41
N GLY A 65 -9.52 -6.05 -3.58
CA GLY A 65 -9.71 -7.51 -3.49
C GLY A 65 -8.66 -8.26 -2.66
N TRP A 66 -7.67 -7.57 -2.09
CA TRP A 66 -6.79 -8.17 -1.09
C TRP A 66 -7.59 -8.70 0.09
N GLY A 67 -7.60 -10.02 0.25
CA GLY A 67 -8.35 -10.72 1.30
C GLY A 67 -7.82 -10.50 2.72
N GLU A 68 -8.61 -10.94 3.70
CA GLU A 68 -8.31 -10.77 5.13
C GLU A 68 -6.95 -11.35 5.52
N LEU A 69 -6.55 -12.50 4.97
CA LEU A 69 -5.27 -13.13 5.29
C LEU A 69 -4.06 -12.23 5.00
N TYR A 70 -4.05 -11.51 3.88
CA TYR A 70 -2.96 -10.58 3.54
C TYR A 70 -2.95 -9.37 4.48
N ARG A 71 -4.14 -8.81 4.78
CA ARG A 71 -4.29 -7.68 5.70
C ARG A 71 -3.89 -8.07 7.12
N ASP A 72 -4.28 -9.25 7.58
CA ASP A 72 -3.91 -9.79 8.89
C ASP A 72 -2.42 -10.05 9.01
N ARG A 73 -1.79 -10.58 7.94
CA ARG A 73 -0.34 -10.78 7.89
C ARG A 73 0.40 -9.44 8.01
N LEU A 74 0.02 -8.43 7.24
CA LEU A 74 0.62 -7.10 7.35
C LEU A 74 0.39 -6.49 8.74
N ARG A 75 -0.81 -6.63 9.31
CA ARG A 75 -1.09 -6.16 10.68
C ARG A 75 -0.19 -6.83 11.71
N GLN A 76 0.01 -8.15 11.61
CA GLN A 76 0.92 -8.87 12.50
C GLN A 76 2.36 -8.38 12.37
N ILE A 77 2.80 -8.09 11.15
CA ILE A 77 4.14 -7.52 10.90
C ILE A 77 4.27 -6.15 11.57
N VAL A 78 3.30 -5.24 11.40
CA VAL A 78 3.28 -3.92 12.06
C VAL A 78 3.36 -4.02 13.59
N LEU A 79 2.61 -4.96 14.18
CA LEU A 79 2.62 -5.18 15.63
C LEU A 79 3.95 -5.79 16.11
N LYS A 80 4.50 -6.74 15.35
CA LYS A 80 5.79 -7.37 15.64
C LYS A 80 6.95 -6.37 15.55
N THR A 81 6.88 -5.42 14.63
CA THR A 81 7.83 -4.30 14.53
C THR A 81 7.58 -3.18 15.53
N GLN A 82 6.53 -3.28 16.36
CA GLN A 82 6.18 -2.29 17.39
C GLN A 82 6.00 -0.86 16.84
N LEU A 83 5.59 -0.74 15.57
CA LEU A 83 5.30 0.57 15.00
C LEU A 83 4.05 1.20 15.65
N VAL A 84 3.12 0.35 16.10
CA VAL A 84 2.01 0.67 17.02
C VAL A 84 1.80 -0.47 18.01
N ALA A 85 1.10 -0.21 19.11
CA ALA A 85 0.95 -1.16 20.21
C ALA A 85 -0.22 -2.14 20.04
N LYS A 86 -1.28 -1.74 19.31
CA LYS A 86 -2.54 -2.49 19.26
C LYS A 86 -3.06 -2.65 17.84
N ALA A 87 -3.78 -3.75 17.60
CA ALA A 87 -4.32 -4.10 16.29
C ALA A 87 -5.31 -3.06 15.75
N GLU A 88 -6.05 -2.41 16.63
CA GLU A 88 -7.05 -1.38 16.31
C GLU A 88 -6.40 -0.07 15.82
N GLN A 89 -5.09 0.07 15.98
CA GLN A 89 -4.31 1.20 15.46
C GLN A 89 -3.83 0.96 14.02
N VAL A 90 -4.17 -0.19 13.42
CA VAL A 90 -3.77 -0.54 12.05
C VAL A 90 -4.98 -0.55 11.13
N PHE A 91 -4.99 0.37 10.19
CA PHE A 91 -6.07 0.58 9.24
C PHE A 91 -5.63 0.21 7.82
N PHE A 92 -6.59 -0.21 7.01
CA PHE A 92 -6.38 -0.53 5.60
C PHE A 92 -7.31 0.32 4.74
N VAL A 93 -6.79 0.79 3.62
CA VAL A 93 -7.56 1.55 2.62
C VAL A 93 -7.21 1.05 1.23
N GLU A 94 -8.22 0.81 0.40
CA GLU A 94 -7.96 0.46 -0.99
C GLU A 94 -7.30 1.63 -1.73
N GLU A 95 -6.32 1.36 -2.60
CA GLU A 95 -5.48 2.40 -3.23
C GLU A 95 -6.28 3.45 -4.01
N ALA A 96 -7.27 3.02 -4.80
CA ALA A 96 -8.16 3.94 -5.51
C ALA A 96 -9.01 4.80 -4.54
N ILE A 97 -9.40 4.26 -3.39
CA ILE A 97 -10.10 5.03 -2.35
C ILE A 97 -9.14 6.03 -1.69
N ALA A 98 -7.88 5.65 -1.43
CA ALA A 98 -6.89 6.56 -0.87
C ALA A 98 -6.66 7.77 -1.79
N VAL A 99 -6.59 7.55 -3.11
CA VAL A 99 -6.49 8.61 -4.12
C VAL A 99 -7.73 9.52 -4.08
N LEU A 100 -8.93 8.94 -4.00
CA LEU A 100 -10.18 9.70 -3.88
C LEU A 100 -10.17 10.62 -2.65
N ILE A 101 -9.89 10.06 -1.46
CA ILE A 101 -9.90 10.80 -0.19
C ILE A 101 -8.87 11.93 -0.22
N ALA A 102 -7.67 11.65 -0.72
CA ALA A 102 -6.62 12.66 -0.86
C ALA A 102 -7.08 13.81 -1.77
N ASN A 103 -7.78 13.50 -2.87
CA ASN A 103 -8.30 14.52 -3.76
C ASN A 103 -9.45 15.33 -3.13
N LEU A 104 -10.41 14.67 -2.47
CA LEU A 104 -11.53 15.33 -1.78
C LEU A 104 -11.05 16.29 -0.68
N ALA A 105 -9.98 15.93 0.02
CA ALA A 105 -9.38 16.77 1.05
C ALA A 105 -8.79 18.08 0.50
N LEU A 106 -8.37 18.09 -0.77
CA LEU A 106 -7.76 19.25 -1.43
C LEU A 106 -8.75 20.01 -2.31
N HIS A 107 -9.70 19.30 -2.91
CA HIS A 107 -10.62 19.81 -3.91
C HIS A 107 -12.03 19.28 -3.62
N PRO A 108 -12.93 20.12 -3.06
CA PRO A 108 -14.33 19.76 -2.95
C PRO A 108 -14.90 19.48 -4.34
N ILE A 109 -15.46 18.28 -4.52
CA ILE A 109 -16.08 17.88 -5.78
C ILE A 109 -17.59 18.03 -5.61
N ALA A 110 -18.24 18.66 -6.59
CA ALA A 110 -19.69 18.73 -6.62
C ALA A 110 -20.29 17.32 -6.75
N PRO A 111 -21.55 17.10 -6.33
CA PRO A 111 -22.18 15.79 -6.41
C PRO A 111 -22.20 15.29 -7.85
N THR A 112 -21.52 14.16 -8.09
CA THR A 112 -21.29 13.62 -9.43
C THR A 112 -20.76 12.20 -9.34
N THR A 113 -20.96 11.44 -10.41
CA THR A 113 -20.21 10.20 -10.62
C THR A 113 -18.78 10.54 -11.05
N THR A 114 -17.79 10.01 -10.34
CA THR A 114 -16.36 10.21 -10.59
C THR A 114 -15.69 8.85 -10.80
N LEU A 115 -14.91 8.73 -11.87
CA LEU A 115 -14.00 7.61 -12.06
C LEU A 115 -12.63 7.97 -11.49
N VAL A 116 -12.15 7.16 -10.56
CA VAL A 116 -10.80 7.23 -10.03
C VAL A 116 -9.97 6.13 -10.68
N ILE A 117 -8.78 6.50 -11.15
CA ILE A 117 -7.83 5.58 -11.77
C ILE A 117 -6.52 5.70 -10.98
N HIS A 118 -6.14 4.61 -10.32
CA HIS A 118 -4.84 4.48 -9.66
C HIS A 118 -3.98 3.49 -10.45
N ALA A 119 -2.98 4.00 -11.17
CA ALA A 119 -2.02 3.16 -11.88
C ALA A 119 -0.82 2.84 -10.96
N GLY A 120 -0.79 1.61 -10.46
CA GLY A 120 0.30 1.08 -9.65
C GLY A 120 1.39 0.40 -10.49
N ALA A 121 2.35 -0.21 -9.81
CA ALA A 121 3.46 -0.90 -10.48
C ALA A 121 3.03 -2.23 -11.14
N MET A 122 2.07 -2.94 -10.55
CA MET A 122 1.62 -4.26 -11.02
C MET A 122 0.15 -4.28 -11.46
N THR A 123 -0.66 -3.36 -10.94
CA THR A 123 -2.10 -3.30 -11.21
C THR A 123 -2.53 -1.87 -11.47
N THR A 124 -3.63 -1.73 -12.20
CA THR A 124 -4.40 -0.49 -12.29
C THR A 124 -5.71 -0.72 -11.55
N GLU A 125 -5.94 0.07 -10.52
CA GLU A 125 -7.14 0.04 -9.69
C GLU A 125 -8.11 1.11 -10.14
N LEU A 126 -9.38 0.73 -10.31
CA LEU A 126 -10.46 1.60 -10.72
C LEU A 126 -11.48 1.71 -9.60
N ALA A 127 -11.93 2.93 -9.33
CA ALA A 127 -13.11 3.16 -8.48
C ALA A 127 -14.12 4.02 -9.23
N LEU A 128 -15.31 3.50 -9.45
CA LEU A 128 -16.46 4.30 -9.86
C LEU A 128 -17.19 4.74 -8.59
N VAL A 129 -17.26 6.05 -8.37
CA VAL A 129 -17.76 6.62 -7.13
C VAL A 129 -18.88 7.61 -7.42
N ASP A 130 -20.04 7.37 -6.81
CA ASP A 130 -21.13 8.33 -6.80
C ASP A 130 -20.95 9.28 -5.61
N ILE A 131 -20.49 10.50 -5.86
CA ILE A 131 -20.24 11.50 -4.81
C ILE A 131 -21.57 12.13 -4.39
N PRO A 132 -21.98 11.99 -3.12
CA PRO A 132 -23.23 12.56 -2.62
C PRO A 132 -23.14 14.08 -2.39
N ASP A 133 -24.30 14.71 -2.14
CA ASP A 133 -24.44 16.13 -1.77
C ASP A 133 -23.58 16.55 -0.57
N ASN A 134 -23.30 15.60 0.32
CA ASN A 134 -22.45 15.79 1.49
C ASN A 134 -21.34 14.72 1.47
N ASP A 135 -20.11 15.11 1.21
CA ASP A 135 -18.94 14.22 1.18
C ASP A 135 -18.79 13.36 2.45
N ARG A 136 -19.26 13.85 3.61
CA ARG A 136 -19.27 13.10 4.88
C ARG A 136 -20.23 11.91 4.90
N THR A 137 -21.16 11.82 3.96
CA THR A 137 -22.09 10.69 3.84
C THR A 137 -21.62 9.65 2.84
N LEU A 138 -20.46 9.83 2.21
CA LEU A 138 -19.88 8.85 1.30
C LEU A 138 -19.70 7.51 2.02
N ALA A 139 -20.39 6.49 1.53
CA ALA A 139 -20.37 5.15 2.07
C ALA A 139 -19.69 4.18 1.10
N LYS A 140 -19.29 3.00 1.59
CA LYS A 140 -18.71 1.95 0.73
C LYS A 140 -19.71 1.44 -0.32
N SER A 141 -21.02 1.62 -0.10
CA SER A 141 -22.07 1.34 -1.10
C SER A 141 -22.02 2.22 -2.33
N ASP A 142 -21.41 3.41 -2.21
CA ASP A 142 -21.36 4.41 -3.28
C ASP A 142 -20.10 4.22 -4.15
N ILE A 143 -19.31 3.18 -3.86
CA ILE A 143 -18.02 2.91 -4.48
C ILE A 143 -18.02 1.50 -5.06
N THR A 144 -17.86 1.41 -6.37
CA THR A 144 -17.59 0.15 -7.07
C THR A 144 -16.11 0.09 -7.42
N LEU A 145 -15.44 -1.00 -7.03
CA LEU A 145 -14.00 -1.18 -7.24
C LEU A 145 -13.73 -2.32 -8.23
N GLU A 146 -12.74 -2.11 -9.09
CA GLU A 146 -12.20 -3.11 -10.01
C GLU A 146 -10.68 -3.03 -10.03
N SER A 147 -10.02 -4.17 -10.26
CA SER A 147 -8.56 -4.26 -10.41
C SER A 147 -8.21 -4.92 -11.73
N ILE A 148 -7.28 -4.31 -12.46
CA ILE A 148 -6.73 -4.84 -13.70
C ILE A 148 -5.27 -5.21 -13.44
N ALA A 149 -4.88 -6.45 -13.77
CA ALA A 149 -3.50 -6.93 -13.70
C ALA A 149 -2.63 -6.36 -14.84
N TYR A 150 -2.57 -5.04 -14.92
CA TYR A 150 -1.78 -4.27 -15.87
C TYR A 150 -1.37 -2.95 -15.21
N GLY A 151 -0.08 -2.75 -14.99
CA GLY A 151 0.47 -1.55 -14.38
C GLY A 151 1.82 -1.17 -15.00
N GLY A 152 2.63 -0.44 -14.24
CA GLY A 152 3.94 0.05 -14.69
C GLY A 152 4.86 -1.04 -15.25
N ARG A 153 4.86 -2.25 -14.66
CA ARG A 153 5.70 -3.35 -15.09
C ARG A 153 5.32 -3.87 -16.48
N GLU A 154 4.03 -4.04 -16.73
CA GLU A 154 3.52 -4.49 -18.03
C GLU A 154 3.74 -3.41 -19.09
N ILE A 155 3.59 -2.12 -18.72
CA ILE A 155 3.93 -0.99 -19.59
C ILE A 155 5.43 -1.00 -19.96
N ASP A 156 6.32 -1.17 -18.98
CA ASP A 156 7.76 -1.26 -19.22
C ASP A 156 8.10 -2.42 -20.15
N GLN A 157 7.46 -3.57 -19.95
CA GLN A 157 7.60 -4.73 -20.82
C GLN A 157 7.13 -4.44 -22.25
N ASP A 158 5.97 -3.82 -22.42
CA ASP A 158 5.43 -3.45 -23.73
C ASP A 158 6.38 -2.49 -24.47
N ILE A 159 6.94 -1.51 -23.76
CA ILE A 159 7.95 -0.57 -24.29
C ILE A 159 9.19 -1.34 -24.77
N LEU A 160 9.73 -2.22 -23.92
CA LEU A 160 10.91 -3.01 -24.28
C LEU A 160 10.65 -3.94 -25.46
N VAL A 161 9.48 -4.58 -25.51
CA VAL A 161 9.09 -5.41 -26.66
C VAL A 161 9.03 -4.55 -27.92
N GLN A 162 8.41 -3.37 -27.91
CA GLN A 162 8.36 -2.50 -29.09
C GLN A 162 9.73 -2.02 -29.56
N LEU A 163 10.67 -1.78 -28.64
CA LEU A 163 12.03 -1.32 -28.96
C LEU A 163 12.96 -2.44 -29.43
N ILE A 164 12.78 -3.66 -28.93
CA ILE A 164 13.69 -4.80 -29.18
C ILE A 164 13.15 -5.72 -30.28
N TYR A 165 11.83 -5.85 -30.43
CA TYR A 165 11.28 -6.65 -31.52
C TYR A 165 11.46 -5.92 -32.85
N PRO A 166 11.97 -6.62 -33.87
CA PRO A 166 12.06 -6.04 -35.19
C PRO A 166 10.69 -5.65 -35.73
N GLN A 167 10.63 -4.46 -36.33
CA GLN A 167 9.45 -3.93 -37.01
C GLN A 167 9.36 -4.45 -38.47
N TRP A 168 9.58 -5.75 -38.70
CA TRP A 168 9.51 -6.36 -40.04
C TRP A 168 8.39 -7.40 -40.16
#